data_AF-A0A7S1AN07-F1
#
_entry.id   AF-A0A7S1AN07-F1
#
_cell.length_a   1.000
_cell.length_b   1.000
_cell.length_c   1.000
_cell.angle_alpha   90.00
_cell.angle_beta   90.00
_cell.angle_gamma   90.00
#
_symmetry.space_group_name_H-M   'P 1'
#
loop_
_entity.id
_entity.type
_entity.pdbx_description
1 polymer ?
#
loop_
_entity_poly.entity_id
_entity_poly.type
_entity_poly.pdbx_seq_one_letter_code
_entity_poly.pdbx_strand_id
1 'polypeptide(L)'
;AAFMQAFIEDLWGTDPLFFYEMADVVATLAIDDNLLTRGQANRTLICMLACKAFASCPTERNWRRVLSTWDKLTLLEKRALKQAVRIPSSALRTRTLLKLAGVEERAQPIPGTLDVSNHVSRAKHVRFHVHD
;
A
#
# COMPACT_ATOMS: atom_id res chain seq x y z
N ALA A 1 -13.87 -14.40 -15.38
CA ALA A 1 -14.11 -13.00 -15.83
C ALA A 1 -13.03 -12.02 -15.30
N ALA A 2 -12.79 -11.96 -13.99
CA ALA A 2 -11.90 -10.94 -13.39
C ALA A 2 -10.43 -10.96 -13.86
N PHE A 3 -9.87 -12.15 -14.15
CA PHE A 3 -8.49 -12.28 -14.64
C PHE A 3 -8.30 -11.72 -16.05
N MET A 4 -9.20 -12.05 -16.99
CA MET A 4 -9.14 -11.52 -18.37
C MET A 4 -9.27 -10.00 -18.39
N GLN A 5 -10.13 -9.44 -17.53
CA GLN A 5 -10.27 -7.99 -17.44
C GLN A 5 -9.03 -7.31 -16.87
N ALA A 6 -8.41 -7.90 -15.83
CA ALA A 6 -7.15 -7.41 -15.28
C ALA A 6 -6.00 -7.50 -16.31
N PHE A 7 -6.00 -8.54 -17.14
CA PHE A 7 -5.03 -8.72 -18.22
C PHE A 7 -5.19 -7.67 -19.33
N ILE A 8 -6.43 -7.38 -19.74
CA ILE A 8 -6.73 -6.30 -20.70
C ILE A 8 -6.30 -4.95 -20.14
N GLU A 9 -6.60 -4.66 -18.87
CA GLU A 9 -6.18 -3.42 -18.18
C GLU A 9 -4.66 -3.29 -18.00
N ASP A 10 -3.90 -4.39 -18.04
CA ASP A 10 -2.42 -4.37 -17.99
C ASP A 10 -1.81 -4.27 -19.39
N LEU A 11 -2.40 -4.94 -20.39
CA LEU A 11 -1.99 -4.88 -21.80
C LEU A 11 -2.15 -3.49 -22.42
N TRP A 12 -3.14 -2.72 -21.97
CA TRP A 12 -3.40 -1.36 -22.47
C TRP A 12 -2.45 -0.32 -21.85
N GLY A 13 -1.43 -0.78 -21.12
CA GLY A 13 -0.43 0.06 -20.50
C GLY A 13 -0.95 0.66 -19.19
N THR A 14 -0.09 0.64 -18.18
CA THR A 14 -0.32 1.51 -17.03
C THR A 14 0.02 2.93 -17.47
N ASP A 15 -1.00 3.77 -17.58
CA ASP A 15 -0.88 5.20 -17.88
C ASP A 15 0.28 5.80 -17.06
N PRO A 16 1.29 6.44 -17.68
CA PRO A 16 2.37 7.10 -16.94
C PRO A 16 1.87 8.04 -15.85
N LEU A 17 0.70 8.67 -16.03
CA LEU A 17 0.06 9.52 -15.02
C LEU A 17 -0.32 8.75 -13.75
N PHE A 18 -0.69 7.47 -13.87
CA PHE A 18 -1.07 6.65 -12.73
C PHE A 18 0.04 6.54 -11.69
N PHE A 19 1.31 6.46 -12.11
CA PHE A 19 2.41 6.36 -11.14
C PHE A 19 2.59 7.65 -10.34
N TYR A 20 2.29 8.81 -10.91
CA TYR A 20 2.28 10.08 -10.19
C TYR A 20 1.10 10.15 -9.22
N GLU A 21 -0.10 9.75 -9.65
CA GLU A 21 -1.28 9.66 -8.76
C GLU A 21 -1.02 8.72 -7.57
N MET A 22 -0.44 7.55 -7.85
CA MET A 22 -0.10 6.57 -6.83
C MET A 22 0.97 7.12 -5.88
N ALA A 23 1.99 7.81 -6.40
CA ALA A 23 3.03 8.44 -5.59
C ALA A 23 2.45 9.51 -4.64
N ASP A 24 1.56 10.37 -5.14
CA ASP A 24 0.87 11.39 -4.35
C ASP A 24 0.00 10.77 -3.25
N VAL A 25 -0.85 9.81 -3.62
CA VAL A 25 -1.72 9.12 -2.66
C VAL A 25 -0.90 8.41 -1.59
N VAL A 26 0.17 7.70 -1.96
CA VAL A 26 1.00 6.96 -1.00
C VAL A 26 1.85 7.89 -0.13
N ALA A 27 2.22 9.08 -0.61
CA ALA A 27 2.94 10.06 0.21
C ALA A 27 2.13 10.51 1.44
N THR A 28 0.81 10.51 1.34
CA THR A 28 -0.09 10.83 2.47
C THR A 28 -0.25 9.70 3.48
N LEU A 29 0.23 8.48 3.16
CA LEU A 29 0.09 7.33 4.05
C LEU A 29 1.18 7.32 5.13
N ALA A 30 0.75 7.21 6.38
CA ALA A 30 1.61 7.02 7.55
C ALA A 30 2.14 5.57 7.63
N ILE A 31 2.80 5.11 6.57
CA ILE A 31 3.49 3.81 6.52
C ILE A 31 4.90 4.00 7.07
N ASP A 32 5.21 3.32 8.17
CA ASP A 32 6.55 3.31 8.79
C ASP A 32 7.52 2.46 7.94
N ASP A 33 8.65 3.04 7.56
CA ASP A 33 9.70 2.38 6.78
C ASP A 33 10.31 1.17 7.54
N ASN A 34 10.18 1.13 8.87
CA ASN A 34 10.58 0.00 9.71
C ASN A 34 9.68 -1.23 9.55
N LEU A 35 8.60 -1.17 8.77
CA LEU A 35 7.80 -2.34 8.43
C LEU A 35 8.57 -3.34 7.54
N LEU A 36 9.57 -2.86 6.79
CA LEU A 36 10.45 -3.71 5.97
C LEU A 36 11.34 -4.64 6.81
N THR A 37 11.78 -4.20 7.98
CA THR A 37 12.74 -4.94 8.82
C THR A 37 12.07 -6.01 9.70
N ARG A 38 10.73 -6.05 9.74
CA ARG A 38 9.96 -6.92 10.64
C ARG A 38 9.46 -8.23 10.00
N GLY A 39 9.87 -8.53 8.76
CA GLY A 39 9.92 -9.91 8.26
C GLY A 39 8.78 -10.40 7.38
N GLN A 40 7.84 -9.55 6.94
CA GLN A 40 6.89 -9.97 5.87
C GLN A 40 6.33 -8.76 5.10
N ALA A 41 7.20 -7.99 4.46
CA ALA A 41 6.76 -6.98 3.50
C ALA A 41 6.21 -7.70 2.26
N ASN A 42 4.90 -7.58 2.02
CA ASN A 42 4.32 -8.11 0.78
C ASN A 42 4.73 -7.23 -0.41
N ARG A 43 4.59 -7.76 -1.63
CA ARG A 43 5.04 -7.07 -2.86
C ARG A 43 4.34 -5.71 -3.04
N THR A 44 3.08 -5.62 -2.63
CA THR A 44 2.30 -4.37 -2.64
C THR A 44 2.94 -3.30 -1.74
N LEU A 45 3.30 -3.64 -0.50
CA LEU A 45 3.96 -2.72 0.42
C LEU A 45 5.29 -2.23 -0.15
N ILE A 46 6.08 -3.13 -0.74
CA ILE A 46 7.36 -2.76 -1.37
C ILE A 46 7.14 -1.78 -2.52
N CYS A 47 6.12 -2.01 -3.36
CA CYS A 47 5.75 -1.11 -4.45
C CYS A 47 5.31 0.26 -3.91
N MET A 48 4.47 0.28 -2.88
CA MET A 48 4.02 1.54 -2.25
C MET A 48 5.20 2.32 -1.65
N LEU A 49 6.13 1.67 -0.95
CA LEU A 49 7.32 2.32 -0.41
C LEU A 49 8.24 2.88 -1.51
N ALA A 50 8.34 2.19 -2.66
CA ALA A 50 9.05 2.73 -3.82
C ALA A 50 8.36 4.00 -4.36
N CYS A 51 7.03 3.99 -4.46
CA CYS A 51 6.25 5.18 -4.86
C CYS A 51 6.43 6.34 -3.86
N LYS A 52 6.44 6.05 -2.55
CA LYS A 52 6.70 7.04 -1.50
C LYS A 52 8.08 7.68 -1.65
N ALA A 53 9.11 6.86 -1.84
CA ALA A 53 10.48 7.34 -2.04
C ALA A 53 10.62 8.20 -3.31
N PHE A 54 9.90 7.85 -4.38
CA PHE A 54 9.83 8.66 -5.59
C PHE A 54 9.10 9.99 -5.36
N ALA A 55 7.96 9.98 -4.65
CA ALA A 55 7.23 11.20 -4.29
C ALA A 55 8.11 12.17 -3.48
N SER A 56 8.88 11.66 -2.52
CA SER A 56 9.80 12.47 -1.72
C SER A 56 11.03 12.95 -2.50
N CYS A 57 11.50 12.19 -3.48
CA CYS A 57 12.69 12.49 -4.25
C CYS A 57 12.57 11.93 -5.69
N PRO A 58 12.06 12.72 -6.65
CA PRO A 58 11.77 12.27 -8.00
C PRO A 58 13.06 12.22 -8.84
N THR A 59 13.82 11.15 -8.65
CA THR A 59 15.05 10.86 -9.40
C THR A 59 14.83 9.67 -10.33
N GLU A 60 15.60 9.61 -11.42
CA GLU A 60 15.59 8.48 -12.36
C GLU A 60 15.86 7.13 -11.67
N ARG A 61 16.64 7.14 -10.59
CA ARG A 61 16.88 5.95 -9.76
C ARG A 61 15.61 5.50 -9.04
N ASN A 62 14.87 6.42 -8.43
CA ASN A 62 13.63 6.10 -7.72
C ASN A 62 12.51 5.74 -8.70
N TRP A 63 12.48 6.38 -9.87
CA TRP A 63 11.57 6.01 -10.96
C TRP A 63 11.77 4.56 -11.42
N ARG A 64 13.01 4.17 -11.74
CA ARG A 64 13.34 2.78 -12.08
C ARG A 64 12.99 1.79 -10.97
N ARG A 65 13.09 2.21 -9.70
CA ARG A 65 12.68 1.39 -8.57
C ARG A 65 11.16 1.17 -8.55
N VAL A 66 10.37 2.21 -8.77
CA VAL A 66 8.90 2.12 -8.89
C VAL A 66 8.52 1.10 -9.96
N LEU A 67 9.05 1.25 -11.18
CA LEU A 67 8.79 0.34 -12.30
C LEU A 67 9.17 -1.10 -11.96
N SER A 68 10.38 -1.32 -11.43
CA SER A 68 10.84 -2.66 -11.06
C SER A 68 9.98 -3.33 -9.99
N THR A 69 9.46 -2.55 -9.03
CA THR A 69 8.57 -3.08 -7.98
C THR A 69 7.15 -3.32 -8.49
N TRP A 70 6.69 -2.49 -9.43
CA TRP A 70 5.39 -2.64 -10.09
C TRP A 70 5.32 -3.89 -10.96
N ASP A 71 6.38 -4.17 -11.73
CA ASP A 71 6.45 -5.33 -12.62
C ASP A 71 6.43 -6.67 -11.88
N LYS A 72 6.82 -6.66 -10.59
CA LYS A 72 6.78 -7.83 -9.72
C LYS A 72 5.39 -8.11 -9.15
N LEU A 73 4.44 -7.20 -9.32
CA LEU A 73 3.06 -7.40 -8.90
C LEU A 73 2.32 -8.31 -9.89
N THR A 74 1.49 -9.19 -9.35
CA THR A 74 0.51 -9.96 -10.12
C THR A 74 -0.54 -9.03 -10.72
N LEU A 75 -1.20 -9.47 -11.80
CA LEU A 75 -2.31 -8.73 -12.43
C LEU A 75 -3.40 -8.33 -11.43
N LEU A 76 -3.70 -9.20 -10.45
CA LEU A 76 -4.69 -8.93 -9.42
C LEU A 76 -4.21 -7.86 -8.43
N GLU A 77 -2.94 -7.89 -8.02
CA GLU A 77 -2.35 -6.86 -7.15
C GLU A 77 -2.33 -5.49 -7.85
N LYS A 78 -1.91 -5.44 -9.13
CA LYS A 78 -1.93 -4.22 -9.94
C LYS A 78 -3.35 -3.63 -10.04
N ARG A 79 -4.33 -4.47 -10.36
CA ARG A 79 -5.74 -4.05 -10.46
C ARG A 79 -6.27 -3.53 -9.13
N ALA A 80 -6.00 -4.23 -8.03
CA ALA A 80 -6.43 -3.82 -6.70
C ALA A 80 -5.84 -2.47 -6.31
N LEU A 81 -4.56 -2.22 -6.60
CA LEU A 81 -3.92 -0.92 -6.38
C LEU A 81 -4.55 0.20 -7.22
N LYS A 82 -4.75 -0.03 -8.53
CA LYS A 82 -5.41 0.93 -9.42
C LYS A 82 -6.78 1.33 -8.89
N GLN A 83 -7.57 0.35 -8.45
CA GLN A 83 -8.89 0.60 -7.87
C GLN A 83 -8.79 1.37 -6.55
N ALA A 84 -7.88 0.98 -5.66
CA ALA A 84 -7.71 1.60 -4.35
C ALA A 84 -7.31 3.08 -4.46
N VAL A 85 -6.35 3.43 -5.33
CA VAL A 85 -5.90 4.81 -5.57
C VAL A 85 -7.06 5.72 -6.03
N ARG A 86 -7.99 5.18 -6.81
CA ARG A 86 -9.14 5.91 -7.39
C ARG A 86 -10.37 5.98 -6.48
N ILE A 87 -10.30 5.47 -5.25
CA ILE A 87 -11.39 5.61 -4.27
C ILE A 87 -11.52 7.11 -3.89
N PRO A 88 -12.69 7.75 -4.07
CA PRO A 88 -12.84 9.18 -3.79
C PRO A 88 -12.73 9.54 -2.30
N SER A 89 -13.16 8.63 -1.42
CA SER A 89 -13.05 8.84 0.03
C SER A 89 -11.62 8.61 0.50
N SER A 90 -10.97 9.67 1.00
CA SER A 90 -9.58 9.61 1.50
C SER A 90 -9.39 8.57 2.62
N ALA A 91 -10.34 8.48 3.56
CA ALA A 91 -10.28 7.51 4.65
C ALA A 91 -10.41 6.06 4.14
N LEU A 92 -11.38 5.80 3.25
CA LEU A 92 -11.57 4.47 2.68
C LEU A 92 -10.39 4.06 1.78
N ARG A 93 -9.84 5.00 1.01
CA ARG A 93 -8.64 4.81 0.19
C ARG A 93 -7.45 4.41 1.06
N THR A 94 -7.17 5.18 2.10
CA THR A 94 -6.09 4.92 3.06
C THR A 94 -6.21 3.53 3.67
N ARG A 95 -7.37 3.21 4.24
CA ARG A 95 -7.62 1.89 4.84
C ARG A 95 -7.47 0.74 3.83
N THR A 96 -7.96 0.93 2.61
CA THR A 96 -7.87 -0.09 1.55
C THR A 96 -6.41 -0.31 1.14
N LEU A 97 -5.64 0.76 0.94
CA LEU A 97 -4.23 0.70 0.58
C LEU A 97 -3.39 0.04 1.69
N LEU A 98 -3.62 0.39 2.96
CA LEU A 98 -2.95 -0.25 4.10
C LEU A 98 -3.28 -1.75 4.14
N LYS A 99 -4.55 -2.12 3.95
CA LYS A 99 -4.96 -3.53 3.87
C LYS A 99 -4.26 -4.29 2.74
N LEU A 100 -4.15 -3.69 1.55
CA LEU A 100 -3.43 -4.28 0.41
C LEU A 100 -1.93 -4.42 0.70
N ALA A 101 -1.35 -3.47 1.44
CA ALA A 101 0.03 -3.53 1.92
C ALA A 101 0.24 -4.57 3.05
N GLY A 102 -0.81 -5.26 3.49
CA GLY A 102 -0.73 -6.17 4.63
C GLY A 102 -0.47 -5.45 5.95
N VAL A 103 -0.73 -4.14 6.00
CA VAL A 103 -0.61 -3.30 7.18
C VAL A 103 -1.98 -3.23 7.83
N GLU A 104 -2.14 -3.88 8.99
CA GLU A 104 -3.33 -3.70 9.81
C GLU A 104 -3.31 -2.32 10.46
N GLU A 105 -4.36 -1.55 10.19
CA GLU A 105 -4.63 -0.27 10.82
C GLU A 105 -4.97 -0.52 12.29
N ARG A 106 -4.04 -0.25 13.20
CA ARG A 106 -4.37 -0.18 14.62
C ARG A 106 -5.07 1.13 14.90
N ALA A 107 -6.40 1.10 14.95
CA ALA A 107 -7.15 2.10 15.66
C ALA A 107 -6.80 2.00 17.15
N GLN A 108 -5.83 2.78 17.62
CA GLN A 108 -5.71 3.07 19.04
C GLN A 108 -6.52 4.36 19.29
N PRO A 109 -7.65 4.29 20.02
CA PRO A 109 -8.31 5.50 20.47
C PRO A 109 -7.34 6.25 21.40
N ILE A 110 -7.00 7.49 21.06
CA ILE A 110 -6.29 8.40 21.95
C ILE A 110 -7.30 8.84 23.02
N PRO A 111 -7.12 8.48 24.31
CA PRO A 111 -8.02 8.97 25.34
C PRO A 111 -7.80 10.48 25.51
N GLY A 112 -8.78 11.29 25.09
CA GLY A 112 -8.84 12.72 25.43
C GLY A 112 -8.72 13.73 24.29
N THR A 113 -8.57 13.31 23.03
CA THR A 113 -8.56 14.25 21.89
C THR A 113 -9.42 13.74 20.73
N LEU A 114 -10.31 14.60 20.22
CA LEU A 114 -11.14 14.41 19.03
C LEU A 114 -10.33 14.41 17.71
N ASP A 115 -9.01 14.23 17.79
CA ASP A 115 -8.10 14.31 16.66
C ASP A 115 -7.39 12.97 16.48
N VAL A 116 -7.68 12.31 15.36
CA VAL A 116 -7.26 10.94 15.08
C VAL A 116 -5.86 10.98 14.45
N SER A 117 -4.83 11.06 15.29
CA SER A 117 -3.46 10.77 14.84
C SER A 117 -3.31 9.26 14.66
N ASN A 118 -3.19 8.83 13.40
CA ASN A 118 -3.01 7.42 13.03
C ASN A 118 -1.59 6.93 13.38
N HIS A 119 -1.41 6.43 14.59
CA HIS A 119 -0.19 5.71 14.99
C HIS A 119 -0.37 4.19 14.81
N VAL A 120 0.31 3.63 13.80
CA VAL A 120 0.33 2.18 13.52
C VAL A 120 1.30 1.47 14.47
N SER A 121 0.87 0.37 15.10
CA SER A 121 1.73 -0.53 15.89
C SER A 121 1.28 -2.00 15.75
N ARG A 122 2.12 -2.96 16.13
CA ARG A 122 2.09 -4.39 15.72
C ARG A 122 1.19 -5.32 16.54
N ALA A 123 0.27 -6.10 15.92
CA ALA A 123 -0.49 -7.20 16.56
C ALA A 123 0.41 -8.21 17.31
N LYS A 124 0.09 -8.48 18.59
CA LYS A 124 0.64 -9.63 19.31
C LYS A 124 -0.19 -10.85 18.90
N HIS A 125 0.45 -11.86 18.34
CA HIS A 125 -0.16 -13.19 18.17
C HIS A 125 -0.63 -13.69 19.54
N VAL A 126 -1.92 -13.92 19.70
CA VAL A 126 -2.46 -14.74 20.78
C VAL A 126 -2.33 -16.19 20.32
N ARG A 127 -1.38 -16.95 20.90
CA ARG A 127 -1.39 -18.40 20.82
C ARG A 127 -2.52 -18.91 21.72
N PHE A 128 -3.45 -19.65 21.16
CA PHE A 128 -4.29 -20.53 21.96
C PHE A 128 -3.48 -21.79 22.26
N HIS A 129 -3.09 -21.96 23.52
CA HIS A 129 -2.70 -23.27 24.03
C HIS A 129 -4.00 -24.08 24.18
N VAL A 130 -4.15 -25.11 23.36
CA VAL A 130 -5.10 -26.18 23.62
C VAL A 130 -4.44 -27.06 24.67
N HIS A 131 -5.02 -27.09 25.87
CA HIS A 131 -4.74 -28.10 26.88
C HIS A 131 -5.63 -29.31 26.56
N ASP A 132 -5.00 -30.45 26.34
CA ASP A 132 -5.54 -31.77 26.68
C ASP A 132 -4.72 -32.32 27.86
#